data_AF-A0A0M2CVE5-F1
#
_entry.id   AF-A0A0M2CVE5-F1
#
_cell.length_a   1.000
_cell.length_b   1.000
_cell.length_c   1.000
_cell.angle_alpha   90.00
_cell.angle_beta   90.00
_cell.angle_gamma   90.00
#
_symmetry.space_group_name_H-M   'P 1'
#
loop_
_entity.id
_entity.type
_entity.pdbx_description
1 polymer ?
#
loop_
_entity_poly.entity_id
_entity_poly.type
_entity_poly.pdbx_seq_one_letter_code
_entity_poly.pdbx_strand_id
1 'polypeptide(L)'
;MVTDRPIPVEVVDELAEVACLCGLDRRPEERAAIHDAIFGTDAEAEPSFEPAQDPSEAVLQRRRSVAHYLSIVRERPSVVSSEADYRQALWSMVDVEGEEHRLVAGQWSALIAKDVWQEALCSVWAEFCCRGLDRTRATGRGLTWQETKDMAEAMVSGPPLLAAGERTSSLLQRLVPGGLSVTDDDGISLEVATASLEELRAWTEDECSATSGLIVLLELAQRMRKRSGAGWMMASHVESGWQPSVAAVAAGLEVHLTHNPRIGDTLWWLVSSFILPVHERIAYSKFPELTFRFRWEEGLLRFQDLGVGRFPLAAIRNAPLALLTHDLGFWSRDDTDSAVLTESGNAFLAETFQ
;
A
#
# COMPACT_ATOMS: atom_id res chain seq x y z
N MET A 1 -30.89 -19.63 -10.59
CA MET A 1 -31.84 -19.08 -11.59
C MET A 1 -31.43 -17.63 -11.81
N VAL A 2 -30.66 -17.36 -12.86
CA VAL A 2 -30.37 -15.99 -13.31
C VAL A 2 -31.40 -15.73 -14.40
N THR A 3 -32.26 -14.74 -14.20
CA THR A 3 -33.26 -14.37 -15.21
C THR A 3 -32.62 -13.36 -16.17
N ASP A 4 -32.39 -13.76 -17.42
CA ASP A 4 -31.94 -12.92 -18.55
C ASP A 4 -32.96 -11.84 -18.96
N ARG A 5 -33.79 -11.34 -18.04
CA ARG A 5 -34.73 -10.26 -18.33
C ARG A 5 -34.10 -8.93 -17.95
N PRO A 6 -34.00 -7.96 -18.88
CA PRO A 6 -33.55 -6.62 -18.54
C PRO A 6 -34.51 -6.02 -17.50
N ILE A 7 -33.92 -5.31 -16.53
CA ILE A 7 -34.68 -4.60 -15.49
C ILE A 7 -35.52 -3.50 -16.18
N PRO A 8 -36.84 -3.40 -15.90
CA PRO A 8 -37.66 -2.33 -16.45
C PRO A 8 -37.10 -0.95 -16.10
N VAL A 9 -37.12 -0.02 -17.07
CA VAL A 9 -36.53 1.31 -16.90
C VAL A 9 -37.19 2.06 -15.74
N GLU A 10 -38.49 1.85 -15.54
CA GLU A 10 -39.26 2.49 -14.47
C GLU A 10 -38.77 2.06 -13.08
N VAL A 11 -38.29 0.83 -12.93
CA VAL A 11 -37.72 0.32 -11.67
C VAL A 11 -36.31 0.88 -11.45
N VAL A 12 -35.54 1.06 -12.53
CA VAL A 12 -34.22 1.71 -12.46
C VAL A 12 -34.38 3.18 -12.10
N ASP A 13 -35.35 3.88 -12.70
CA ASP A 13 -35.63 5.28 -12.43
C ASP A 13 -36.16 5.47 -11.01
N GLU A 14 -37.09 4.62 -10.54
CA GLU A 14 -37.56 4.63 -9.15
C GLU A 14 -36.40 4.39 -8.18
N LEU A 15 -35.56 3.38 -8.42
CA LEU A 15 -34.37 3.11 -7.59
C LEU A 15 -33.35 4.26 -7.66
N ALA A 16 -33.16 4.89 -8.81
CA ALA A 16 -32.30 6.05 -8.95
C ALA A 16 -32.90 7.26 -8.19
N GLU A 17 -34.21 7.41 -8.18
CA GLU A 17 -34.85 8.44 -7.36
C GLU A 17 -34.69 8.14 -5.87
N VAL A 18 -34.90 6.91 -5.38
CA VAL A 18 -34.92 6.65 -3.93
C VAL A 18 -33.56 6.30 -3.31
N ALA A 19 -32.63 5.72 -4.07
CA ALA A 19 -31.40 5.13 -3.55
C ALA A 19 -30.11 5.72 -4.17
N CYS A 20 -30.21 6.73 -5.04
CA CYS A 20 -29.03 7.36 -5.61
C CYS A 20 -28.39 8.34 -4.63
N LEU A 21 -27.20 8.01 -4.15
CA LEU A 21 -26.38 8.88 -3.31
C LEU A 21 -25.93 10.16 -4.04
N CYS A 22 -26.01 10.22 -5.38
CA CYS A 22 -25.66 11.41 -6.16
C CYS A 22 -26.63 12.59 -5.93
N GLY A 23 -27.77 12.38 -5.28
CA GLY A 23 -28.71 13.43 -4.88
C GLY A 23 -28.65 13.80 -3.39
N LEU A 24 -27.65 13.31 -2.65
CA LEU A 24 -27.55 13.49 -1.20
C LEU A 24 -27.42 14.98 -0.80
N ASP A 25 -26.89 15.81 -1.70
CA ASP A 25 -26.84 17.27 -1.56
C ASP A 25 -28.21 17.93 -1.43
N ARG A 26 -29.25 17.34 -2.03
CA ARG A 26 -30.64 17.82 -2.00
C ARG A 26 -31.47 17.15 -0.90
N ARG A 27 -30.88 16.25 -0.12
CA ARG A 27 -31.55 15.43 0.90
C ARG A 27 -30.87 15.55 2.26
N PRO A 28 -31.07 16.68 2.97
CA PRO A 28 -30.38 16.96 4.22
C PRO A 28 -30.66 15.91 5.32
N GLU A 29 -31.87 15.33 5.37
CA GLU A 29 -32.23 14.30 6.34
C GLU A 29 -31.47 12.99 6.10
N GLU A 30 -31.37 12.53 4.85
CA GLU A 30 -30.59 11.34 4.49
C GLU A 30 -29.09 11.57 4.73
N ARG A 31 -28.59 12.76 4.40
CA ARG A 31 -27.20 13.14 4.69
C ARG A 31 -26.90 13.07 6.19
N ALA A 32 -27.81 13.58 7.02
CA ALA A 32 -27.69 13.51 8.47
C ALA A 32 -27.73 12.07 8.98
N ALA A 33 -28.62 11.23 8.45
CA ALA A 33 -28.72 9.81 8.81
C ALA A 33 -27.44 9.03 8.45
N ILE A 34 -26.86 9.28 7.26
CA ILE A 34 -25.59 8.66 6.86
C ILE A 34 -24.44 9.16 7.74
N HIS A 35 -24.39 10.45 8.03
CA HIS A 35 -23.39 11.01 8.94
C HIS A 35 -23.46 10.33 10.32
N ASP A 36 -24.66 10.19 10.88
CA ASP A 36 -24.87 9.54 12.18
C ASP A 36 -24.55 8.04 12.14
N ALA A 37 -24.93 7.32 11.07
CA ALA A 37 -24.57 5.91 10.92
C ALA A 37 -23.04 5.66 10.85
N ILE A 38 -22.29 6.62 10.31
CA ILE A 38 -20.83 6.49 10.15
C ILE A 38 -20.06 7.00 11.37
N PHE A 39 -20.50 8.12 11.95
CA PHE A 39 -19.77 8.87 12.98
C PHE A 39 -20.50 9.01 14.31
N GLY A 40 -21.74 8.56 14.39
CA GLY A 40 -22.53 8.47 15.61
C GLY A 40 -22.12 7.27 16.44
N THR A 41 -22.34 7.40 17.75
CA THR A 41 -22.20 6.32 18.71
C THR A 41 -23.60 5.89 19.11
N ASP A 42 -24.15 4.86 18.45
CA ASP A 42 -25.38 4.24 18.95
C ASP A 42 -25.08 3.66 20.35
N ALA A 43 -25.77 4.16 21.37
CA ALA A 43 -25.59 3.74 22.75
C ALA A 43 -26.02 2.28 23.02
N GLU A 44 -26.62 1.60 22.03
CA GLU A 44 -27.27 0.28 22.16
C GLU A 44 -26.75 -0.78 21.17
N ALA A 45 -25.53 -0.65 20.64
CA ALA A 45 -24.96 -1.71 19.81
C ALA A 45 -24.75 -3.00 20.63
N GLU A 46 -25.51 -4.06 20.32
CA GLU A 46 -25.34 -5.36 20.97
C GLU A 46 -23.90 -5.90 20.78
N PRO A 47 -23.29 -6.50 21.81
CA PRO A 47 -21.91 -6.96 21.75
C PRO A 47 -21.73 -8.08 20.71
N SER A 48 -20.90 -7.82 19.70
CA SER A 48 -20.50 -8.82 18.71
C SER A 48 -19.59 -9.89 19.33
N PHE A 49 -19.64 -11.12 18.80
CA PHE A 49 -18.96 -12.33 19.31
C PHE A 49 -17.43 -12.40 19.06
N GLU A 50 -16.83 -11.38 18.48
CA GLU A 50 -15.36 -11.28 18.33
C GLU A 50 -14.80 -10.40 19.46
N PRO A 51 -13.50 -10.51 19.83
CA PRO A 51 -12.89 -9.61 20.81
C PRO A 51 -12.82 -8.19 20.21
N ALA A 52 -13.95 -7.50 20.25
CA ALA A 52 -14.16 -6.22 19.61
C ALA A 52 -13.54 -5.13 20.48
N GLN A 53 -12.74 -4.30 19.83
CA GLN A 53 -12.46 -2.93 20.27
C GLN A 53 -13.78 -2.28 20.71
N ASP A 54 -13.74 -1.47 21.77
CA ASP A 54 -14.89 -0.70 22.20
C ASP A 54 -15.54 -0.01 20.97
N PRO A 55 -16.82 -0.29 20.63
CA PRO A 55 -17.46 0.29 19.46
C PRO A 55 -17.34 1.82 19.40
N SER A 56 -17.28 2.47 20.58
CA SER A 56 -17.05 3.90 20.68
C SER A 56 -15.63 4.29 20.24
N GLU A 57 -14.60 3.51 20.57
CA GLU A 57 -13.22 3.71 20.12
C GLU A 57 -13.10 3.53 18.60
N ALA A 58 -13.81 2.56 18.02
CA ALA A 58 -13.84 2.36 16.56
C ALA A 58 -14.51 3.55 15.83
N VAL A 59 -15.58 4.13 16.39
CA VAL A 59 -16.19 5.37 15.88
C VAL A 59 -15.21 6.54 15.98
N LEU A 60 -14.57 6.73 17.13
CA LEU A 60 -13.59 7.80 17.33
C LEU A 60 -12.40 7.69 16.37
N GLN A 61 -11.88 6.49 16.16
CA GLN A 61 -10.79 6.25 15.20
C GLN A 61 -11.23 6.56 13.75
N ARG A 62 -12.46 6.21 13.37
CA ARG A 62 -13.01 6.59 12.06
C ARG A 62 -13.12 8.10 11.91
N ARG A 63 -13.67 8.80 12.92
CA ARG A 63 -13.76 10.27 12.93
C ARG A 63 -12.38 10.91 12.75
N ARG A 64 -11.39 10.49 13.55
CA ARG A 64 -10.01 11.00 13.46
C ARG A 64 -9.38 10.74 12.10
N SER A 65 -9.62 9.57 11.51
CA SER A 65 -9.11 9.24 10.17
C SER A 65 -9.73 10.12 9.07
N VAL A 66 -11.04 10.38 9.15
CA VAL A 66 -11.72 11.28 8.20
C VAL A 66 -11.30 12.73 8.42
N ALA A 67 -11.19 13.20 9.67
CA ALA A 67 -10.68 14.53 9.97
C ALA A 67 -9.23 14.71 9.47
N HIS A 68 -8.39 13.68 9.59
CA HIS A 68 -7.05 13.69 9.02
C HIS A 68 -7.09 13.82 7.49
N TYR A 69 -7.96 13.10 6.80
CA TYR A 69 -8.17 13.29 5.36
C TYR A 69 -8.60 14.73 5.01
N LEU A 70 -9.57 15.29 5.74
CA LEU A 70 -10.03 16.67 5.50
C LEU A 70 -8.91 17.70 5.75
N SER A 71 -8.05 17.46 6.74
CA SER A 71 -6.86 18.31 6.93
C SER A 71 -5.91 18.26 5.73
N ILE A 72 -5.80 17.10 5.06
CA ILE A 72 -5.01 16.98 3.83
C ILE A 72 -5.69 17.77 2.70
N VAL A 73 -7.01 17.62 2.53
CA VAL A 73 -7.76 18.34 1.49
C VAL A 73 -7.59 19.86 1.65
N ARG A 74 -7.61 20.37 2.88
CA ARG A 74 -7.37 21.78 3.20
C ARG A 74 -6.01 22.29 2.70
N GLU A 75 -4.95 21.52 2.94
CA GLU A 75 -3.58 21.91 2.58
C GLU A 75 -3.22 21.59 1.12
N ARG A 76 -3.83 20.55 0.55
CA ARG A 76 -3.56 20.03 -0.79
C ARG A 76 -4.86 19.62 -1.49
N PRO A 77 -5.57 20.55 -2.13
CA PRO A 77 -6.85 20.28 -2.78
C PRO A 77 -6.83 19.16 -3.82
N SER A 78 -5.71 18.94 -4.51
CA SER A 78 -5.59 17.95 -5.59
C SER A 78 -5.76 16.49 -5.12
N VAL A 79 -5.63 16.21 -3.82
CA VAL A 79 -5.78 14.85 -3.26
C VAL A 79 -7.16 14.24 -3.46
N VAL A 80 -8.19 15.05 -3.71
CA VAL A 80 -9.54 14.54 -3.98
C VAL A 80 -9.65 13.88 -5.36
N SER A 81 -8.68 14.17 -6.25
CA SER A 81 -8.63 13.70 -7.63
C SER A 81 -7.37 12.91 -7.98
N SER A 82 -6.36 12.92 -7.10
CA SER A 82 -5.07 12.28 -7.33
C SER A 82 -4.71 11.37 -6.16
N GLU A 83 -4.75 10.06 -6.39
CA GLU A 83 -4.30 9.08 -5.40
C GLU A 83 -2.80 9.25 -5.08
N ALA A 84 -2.00 9.62 -6.09
CA ALA A 84 -0.58 9.88 -5.93
C ALA A 84 -0.32 11.05 -4.95
N ASP A 85 -1.05 12.17 -5.12
CA ASP A 85 -0.93 13.31 -4.21
C ASP A 85 -1.36 12.94 -2.79
N TYR A 86 -2.39 12.12 -2.67
CA TYR A 86 -2.88 11.64 -1.39
C TYR A 86 -1.86 10.73 -0.68
N ARG A 87 -1.29 9.73 -1.37
CA ARG A 87 -0.20 8.88 -0.86
C ARG A 87 0.97 9.73 -0.37
N GLN A 88 1.38 10.69 -1.20
CA GLN A 88 2.47 11.58 -0.86
C GLN A 88 2.13 12.46 0.34
N ALA A 89 0.91 12.96 0.47
CA ALA A 89 0.49 13.75 1.62
C ALA A 89 0.47 12.94 2.93
N LEU A 90 -0.06 11.72 2.90
CA LEU A 90 -0.09 10.82 4.06
C LEU A 90 1.32 10.48 4.59
N TRP A 91 2.32 10.44 3.69
CA TRP A 91 3.72 10.29 4.08
C TRP A 91 4.35 11.60 4.57
N SER A 92 4.17 12.70 3.82
CA SER A 92 4.98 13.93 3.97
C SER A 92 4.42 14.96 4.95
N MET A 93 3.31 14.71 5.65
CA MET A 93 2.68 15.73 6.49
C MET A 93 3.55 16.13 7.69
N VAL A 94 3.75 17.45 7.85
CA VAL A 94 4.59 18.06 8.90
C VAL A 94 3.77 18.89 9.90
N ASP A 95 2.60 19.39 9.50
CA ASP A 95 1.78 20.29 10.30
C ASP A 95 0.48 19.62 10.74
N VAL A 96 0.47 19.13 11.98
CA VAL A 96 -0.62 18.36 12.59
C VAL A 96 -1.05 19.00 13.91
N GLU A 97 -2.36 19.07 14.15
CA GLU A 97 -2.99 19.77 15.27
C GLU A 97 -3.16 18.84 16.47
N GLY A 98 -2.38 19.04 17.53
CA GLY A 98 -2.53 18.30 18.78
C GLY A 98 -1.94 16.88 18.77
N GLU A 99 -2.20 16.12 19.84
CA GLU A 99 -1.66 14.76 20.01
C GLU A 99 -2.42 13.71 19.21
N GLU A 100 -3.75 13.83 19.16
CA GLU A 100 -4.62 12.88 18.44
C GLU A 100 -4.43 12.94 16.92
N HIS A 101 -4.24 14.13 16.35
CA HIS A 101 -3.94 14.24 14.92
C HIS A 101 -2.56 13.67 14.59
N ARG A 102 -1.55 13.91 15.45
CA ARG A 102 -0.23 13.29 15.35
C ARG A 102 -0.29 11.76 15.42
N LEU A 103 -1.13 11.23 16.29
CA LEU A 103 -1.37 9.78 16.40
C LEU A 103 -1.87 9.23 15.06
N VAL A 104 -2.95 9.77 14.52
CA VAL A 104 -3.55 9.26 13.28
C VAL A 104 -2.66 9.51 12.06
N ALA A 105 -2.00 10.66 11.96
CA ALA A 105 -1.03 10.93 10.91
C ALA A 105 0.13 9.91 10.92
N GLY A 106 0.64 9.58 12.11
CA GLY A 106 1.68 8.56 12.28
C GLY A 106 1.20 7.16 11.84
N GLN A 107 -0.06 6.81 12.12
CA GLN A 107 -0.65 5.55 11.68
C GLN A 107 -0.72 5.47 10.15
N TRP A 108 -1.23 6.51 9.49
CA TRP A 108 -1.32 6.57 8.03
C TRP A 108 0.05 6.57 7.36
N SER A 109 1.03 7.30 7.88
CA SER A 109 2.40 7.25 7.39
C SER A 109 2.99 5.83 7.41
N ALA A 110 2.71 5.05 8.47
CA ALA A 110 3.17 3.67 8.58
C ALA A 110 2.45 2.73 7.60
N LEU A 111 1.16 2.97 7.33
CA LEU A 111 0.41 2.25 6.29
C LEU A 111 1.00 2.54 4.89
N ILE A 112 1.34 3.79 4.58
CA ILE A 112 2.01 4.11 3.31
C ILE A 112 3.38 3.42 3.20
N ALA A 113 4.16 3.38 4.29
CA ALA A 113 5.42 2.62 4.27
C ALA A 113 5.18 1.13 3.97
N LYS A 114 4.13 0.55 4.54
CA LYS A 114 3.76 -0.84 4.25
C LYS A 114 3.37 -1.04 2.79
N ASP A 115 2.59 -0.14 2.20
CA ASP A 115 2.21 -0.21 0.78
C ASP A 115 3.42 -0.13 -0.14
N VAL A 116 4.32 0.84 0.08
CA VAL A 116 5.55 1.00 -0.72
C VAL A 116 6.46 -0.24 -0.60
N TRP A 117 6.57 -0.80 0.60
CA TRP A 117 7.30 -2.05 0.80
C TRP A 117 6.65 -3.23 0.06
N GLN A 118 5.33 -3.34 0.08
CA GLN A 118 4.61 -4.38 -0.64
C GLN A 118 4.76 -4.23 -2.16
N GLU A 119 4.77 -3.00 -2.69
CA GLU A 119 5.07 -2.72 -4.10
C GLU A 119 6.46 -3.25 -4.49
N ALA A 120 7.47 -2.88 -3.69
CA ALA A 120 8.84 -3.31 -3.90
C ALA A 120 8.99 -4.84 -3.90
N LEU A 121 8.33 -5.51 -2.95
CA LEU A 121 8.29 -6.98 -2.93
C LEU A 121 7.52 -7.58 -4.11
N CYS A 122 6.45 -6.92 -4.57
CA CYS A 122 5.67 -7.36 -5.73
C CYS A 122 6.55 -7.37 -7.00
N SER A 123 7.38 -6.34 -7.20
CA SER A 123 8.34 -6.30 -8.34
C SER A 123 9.37 -7.43 -8.25
N VAL A 124 9.94 -7.69 -7.07
CA VAL A 124 10.87 -8.82 -6.87
C VAL A 124 10.17 -10.16 -7.13
N TRP A 125 8.95 -10.32 -6.64
CA TRP A 125 8.15 -11.53 -6.81
C TRP A 125 7.78 -11.77 -8.28
N ALA A 126 7.39 -10.73 -9.00
CA ALA A 126 7.01 -10.81 -10.40
C ALA A 126 8.19 -11.27 -11.26
N GLU A 127 9.35 -10.63 -11.11
CA GLU A 127 10.56 -11.05 -11.84
C GLU A 127 11.01 -12.47 -11.44
N PHE A 128 10.92 -12.83 -10.16
CA PHE A 128 11.22 -14.18 -9.68
C PHE A 128 10.33 -15.24 -10.35
N CYS A 129 9.04 -14.97 -10.49
CA CYS A 129 8.10 -15.85 -11.17
C CYS A 129 8.39 -15.96 -12.67
N CYS A 130 8.63 -14.83 -13.35
CA CYS A 130 8.97 -14.81 -14.78
C CYS A 130 10.23 -15.63 -15.06
N ARG A 131 11.34 -15.32 -14.37
CA ARG A 131 12.62 -16.03 -14.57
C ARG A 131 12.53 -17.50 -14.17
N GLY A 132 11.82 -17.81 -13.09
CA GLY A 132 11.60 -19.18 -12.64
C GLY A 132 10.83 -20.02 -13.65
N LEU A 133 9.81 -19.44 -14.26
CA LEU A 133 9.03 -20.07 -15.32
C LEU A 133 9.88 -20.33 -16.57
N ASP A 134 10.67 -19.34 -17.01
CA ASP A 134 11.58 -19.49 -18.15
C ASP A 134 12.63 -20.57 -17.92
N ARG A 135 13.21 -20.63 -16.71
CA ARG A 135 14.17 -21.67 -16.33
C ARG A 135 13.53 -23.06 -16.25
N THR A 136 12.32 -23.14 -15.71
CA THR A 136 11.56 -24.40 -15.66
C THR A 136 11.26 -24.91 -17.07
N ARG A 137 10.85 -24.01 -17.98
CA ARG A 137 10.62 -24.33 -19.40
C ARG A 137 11.90 -24.79 -20.10
N ALA A 138 13.01 -24.08 -19.89
CA ALA A 138 14.29 -24.40 -20.52
C ALA A 138 14.88 -25.74 -20.06
N THR A 139 14.67 -26.12 -18.80
CA THR A 139 15.23 -27.35 -18.21
C THR A 139 14.27 -28.54 -18.27
N GLY A 140 12.98 -28.32 -18.51
CA GLY A 140 11.95 -29.35 -18.47
C GLY A 140 11.65 -29.90 -17.07
N ARG A 141 12.13 -29.23 -16.01
CA ARG A 141 11.92 -29.62 -14.60
C ARG A 141 11.91 -28.40 -13.68
N GLY A 142 11.53 -28.59 -12.42
CA GLY A 142 11.72 -27.58 -11.38
C GLY A 142 13.20 -27.35 -11.03
N LEU A 143 13.45 -26.27 -10.30
CA LEU A 143 14.79 -25.84 -9.88
C LEU A 143 15.19 -26.46 -8.55
N THR A 144 16.43 -26.87 -8.40
CA THR A 144 17.00 -27.21 -7.09
C THR A 144 17.11 -25.97 -6.21
N TRP A 145 17.37 -26.15 -4.92
CA TRP A 145 17.64 -25.05 -3.99
C TRP A 145 18.77 -24.13 -4.49
N GLN A 146 19.90 -24.73 -4.91
CA GLN A 146 21.04 -23.96 -5.39
C GLN A 146 20.71 -23.20 -6.68
N GLU A 147 20.04 -23.85 -7.65
CA GLU A 147 19.61 -23.18 -8.89
C GLU A 147 18.61 -22.04 -8.62
N THR A 148 17.72 -22.20 -7.63
CA THR A 148 16.78 -21.16 -7.22
C THR A 148 17.52 -19.97 -6.60
N LYS A 149 18.50 -20.24 -5.73
CA LYS A 149 19.36 -19.23 -5.14
C LYS A 149 20.15 -18.48 -6.21
N ASP A 150 20.85 -19.19 -7.09
CA ASP A 150 21.64 -18.61 -8.17
C ASP A 150 20.77 -17.75 -9.11
N MET A 151 19.55 -18.20 -9.40
CA MET A 151 18.59 -17.43 -10.18
C MET A 151 18.20 -16.12 -9.49
N ALA A 152 17.90 -16.17 -8.19
CA ALA A 152 17.52 -14.99 -7.42
C ALA A 152 18.67 -13.97 -7.32
N GLU A 153 19.89 -14.42 -7.07
CA GLU A 153 21.07 -13.56 -7.03
C GLU A 153 21.34 -12.92 -8.41
N ALA A 154 21.04 -13.61 -9.51
CA ALA A 154 21.19 -13.10 -10.86
C ALA A 154 20.09 -12.10 -11.28
N MET A 155 19.03 -11.89 -10.48
CA MET A 155 18.00 -10.90 -10.79
C MET A 155 18.50 -9.45 -10.71
N VAL A 156 19.67 -9.22 -10.10
CA VAL A 156 20.35 -7.91 -10.12
C VAL A 156 20.71 -7.41 -11.53
N SER A 157 20.60 -8.28 -12.53
CA SER A 157 20.88 -7.95 -13.92
C SER A 157 19.75 -7.15 -14.59
N GLY A 158 18.62 -6.94 -13.92
CA GLY A 158 17.51 -6.14 -14.42
C GLY A 158 17.78 -4.64 -14.31
N PRO A 159 17.07 -3.80 -15.07
CA PRO A 159 17.12 -2.33 -14.95
C PRO A 159 16.64 -1.85 -13.56
N PRO A 160 17.40 -0.97 -12.86
CA PRO A 160 18.75 -0.53 -13.19
C PRO A 160 19.77 -1.62 -12.85
N LEU A 161 20.75 -1.81 -13.73
CA LEU A 161 21.75 -2.87 -13.58
C LEU A 161 22.58 -2.67 -12.30
N LEU A 162 22.56 -3.68 -11.42
CA LEU A 162 23.39 -3.73 -10.23
C LEU A 162 24.41 -4.86 -10.31
N ALA A 163 25.60 -4.66 -9.73
CA ALA A 163 26.62 -5.70 -9.71
C ALA A 163 26.36 -6.69 -8.56
N ALA A 164 26.06 -7.95 -8.88
CA ALA A 164 25.77 -9.00 -7.88
C ALA A 164 26.83 -9.11 -6.78
N GLY A 165 28.10 -8.93 -7.15
CA GLY A 165 29.25 -9.01 -6.26
C GLY A 165 29.54 -7.76 -5.42
N GLU A 166 28.89 -6.63 -5.73
CA GLU A 166 29.02 -5.38 -4.97
C GLU A 166 28.44 -5.57 -3.55
N ARG A 167 29.01 -4.89 -2.57
CA ARG A 167 28.47 -4.90 -1.20
C ARG A 167 27.20 -4.06 -1.15
N THR A 168 26.19 -4.53 -0.44
CA THR A 168 24.94 -3.79 -0.24
C THR A 168 25.19 -2.45 0.49
N SER A 169 26.22 -2.39 1.33
CA SER A 169 26.68 -1.15 1.97
C SER A 169 27.17 -0.08 0.98
N SER A 170 27.75 -0.47 -0.16
CA SER A 170 28.15 0.45 -1.23
C SER A 170 26.93 1.03 -1.95
N LEU A 171 25.89 0.22 -2.18
CA LEU A 171 24.62 0.73 -2.70
C LEU A 171 23.96 1.71 -1.71
N LEU A 172 23.91 1.37 -0.42
CA LEU A 172 23.38 2.25 0.63
C LEU A 172 24.10 3.61 0.70
N GLN A 173 25.42 3.65 0.47
CA GLN A 173 26.20 4.89 0.42
C GLN A 173 25.85 5.77 -0.79
N ARG A 174 25.31 5.18 -1.87
CA ARG A 174 24.81 5.91 -3.04
C ARG A 174 23.38 6.42 -2.85
N LEU A 175 22.63 5.91 -1.88
CA LEU A 175 21.29 6.39 -1.51
C LEU A 175 21.39 7.67 -0.65
N VAL A 176 22.06 8.68 -1.20
CA VAL A 176 22.22 10.03 -0.66
C VAL A 176 21.92 11.02 -1.78
N PRO A 177 21.58 12.29 -1.48
CA PRO A 177 21.36 13.29 -2.52
C PRO A 177 22.56 13.38 -3.49
N GLY A 178 22.28 13.27 -4.79
CA GLY A 178 23.23 13.23 -5.89
C GLY A 178 23.98 11.91 -6.08
N GLY A 179 23.69 10.88 -5.28
CA GLY A 179 24.45 9.63 -5.26
C GLY A 179 23.95 8.53 -6.22
N LEU A 180 22.64 8.42 -6.40
CA LEU A 180 22.01 7.45 -7.30
C LEU A 180 20.83 8.09 -8.03
N SER A 181 20.93 8.10 -9.35
CA SER A 181 19.81 8.41 -10.24
C SER A 181 19.47 7.17 -11.06
N VAL A 182 18.17 6.93 -11.20
CA VAL A 182 17.61 5.94 -12.10
C VAL A 182 16.90 6.66 -13.24
N THR A 183 16.57 5.94 -14.30
CA THR A 183 15.86 6.48 -15.45
C THR A 183 14.66 5.59 -15.66
N ASP A 184 13.48 6.19 -15.80
CA ASP A 184 12.27 5.45 -16.15
C ASP A 184 12.20 5.13 -17.66
N ASP A 185 11.16 4.43 -18.06
CA ASP A 185 10.93 4.05 -19.46
C ASP A 185 10.76 5.25 -20.40
N ASP A 186 10.35 6.40 -19.88
CA ASP A 186 10.19 7.67 -20.61
C ASP A 186 11.51 8.46 -20.70
N GLY A 187 12.59 7.96 -20.11
CA GLY A 187 13.89 8.62 -20.12
C GLY A 187 14.04 9.74 -19.07
N ILE A 188 13.08 9.87 -18.14
CA ILE A 188 13.11 10.86 -17.07
C ILE A 188 14.03 10.34 -15.97
N SER A 189 14.99 11.18 -15.55
CA SER A 189 15.90 10.83 -14.47
C SER A 189 15.26 11.09 -13.11
N LEU A 190 15.17 10.05 -12.30
CA LEU A 190 14.69 10.09 -10.92
C LEU A 190 15.88 9.96 -9.95
N GLU A 191 16.08 10.97 -9.10
CA GLU A 191 17.10 10.92 -8.05
C GLU A 191 16.53 10.24 -6.80
N VAL A 192 17.04 9.05 -6.48
CA VAL A 192 16.38 8.14 -5.52
C VAL A 192 16.24 8.75 -4.12
N ALA A 193 17.27 9.46 -3.65
CA ALA A 193 17.28 10.00 -2.28
C ALA A 193 16.37 11.22 -2.08
N THR A 194 16.04 11.95 -3.15
CA THR A 194 15.23 13.18 -3.10
C THR A 194 13.83 12.98 -3.66
N ALA A 195 13.61 11.94 -4.46
CA ALA A 195 12.30 11.52 -4.94
C ALA A 195 11.31 11.30 -3.80
N SER A 196 10.06 11.68 -4.01
CA SER A 196 8.95 11.32 -3.14
C SER A 196 8.79 9.79 -3.05
N LEU A 197 8.17 9.30 -1.97
CA LEU A 197 7.91 7.85 -1.88
C LEU A 197 6.95 7.38 -2.97
N GLU A 198 6.04 8.24 -3.40
CA GLU A 198 5.10 7.90 -4.47
C GLU A 198 5.79 7.81 -5.83
N GLU A 199 6.71 8.73 -6.16
CA GLU A 199 7.52 8.62 -7.38
C GLU A 199 8.34 7.33 -7.39
N LEU A 200 8.96 6.96 -6.25
CA LEU A 200 9.70 5.71 -6.11
C LEU A 200 8.80 4.48 -6.27
N ARG A 201 7.59 4.52 -5.69
CA ARG A 201 6.59 3.45 -5.80
C ARG A 201 6.16 3.26 -7.26
N ALA A 202 5.74 4.34 -7.92
CA ALA A 202 5.32 4.34 -9.32
C ALA A 202 6.44 3.83 -10.24
N TRP A 203 7.65 4.36 -10.09
CA TRP A 203 8.82 3.87 -10.85
C TRP A 203 9.06 2.36 -10.65
N THR A 204 8.90 1.85 -9.42
CA THR A 204 9.07 0.42 -9.13
C THR A 204 7.95 -0.44 -9.70
N GLU A 205 6.73 0.09 -9.75
CA GLU A 205 5.57 -0.53 -10.37
C GLU A 205 5.80 -0.69 -11.88
N ASP A 206 6.21 0.40 -12.54
CA ASP A 206 6.46 0.48 -13.98
C ASP A 206 7.64 -0.40 -14.40
N GLU A 207 8.80 -0.23 -13.76
CA GLU A 207 10.02 -1.00 -14.07
C GLU A 207 9.85 -2.50 -13.80
N CYS A 208 9.07 -2.85 -12.76
CA CYS A 208 8.74 -4.22 -12.42
C CYS A 208 9.96 -5.18 -12.29
N SER A 209 11.09 -4.68 -11.79
CA SER A 209 12.31 -5.45 -11.59
C SER A 209 12.62 -5.69 -10.11
N ALA A 210 13.43 -6.72 -9.84
CA ALA A 210 13.95 -7.02 -8.52
C ALA A 210 14.95 -5.95 -8.06
N THR A 211 15.65 -5.29 -8.98
CA THR A 211 16.59 -4.20 -8.66
C THR A 211 15.86 -2.92 -8.26
N SER A 212 14.79 -2.54 -8.95
CA SER A 212 13.96 -1.39 -8.52
C SER A 212 13.32 -1.66 -7.16
N GLY A 213 12.76 -2.85 -6.97
CA GLY A 213 12.24 -3.30 -5.68
C GLY A 213 13.27 -3.26 -4.55
N LEU A 214 14.51 -3.73 -4.80
CA LEU A 214 15.58 -3.66 -3.80
C LEU A 214 15.97 -2.21 -3.46
N ILE A 215 16.11 -1.36 -4.46
CA ILE A 215 16.50 0.05 -4.27
C ILE A 215 15.46 0.77 -3.42
N VAL A 216 14.18 0.65 -3.75
CA VAL A 216 13.10 1.29 -3.00
C VAL A 216 12.97 0.73 -1.60
N LEU A 217 13.15 -0.58 -1.41
CA LEU A 217 13.14 -1.19 -0.08
C LEU A 217 14.26 -0.65 0.81
N LEU A 218 15.48 -0.52 0.27
CA LEU A 218 16.62 0.04 1.00
C LEU A 218 16.41 1.53 1.33
N GLU A 219 15.91 2.32 0.37
CA GLU A 219 15.61 3.74 0.56
C GLU A 219 14.50 3.94 1.61
N LEU A 220 13.41 3.19 1.50
CA LEU A 220 12.33 3.19 2.47
C LEU A 220 12.86 2.87 3.88
N ALA A 221 13.69 1.84 4.02
CA ALA A 221 14.29 1.48 5.31
C ALA A 221 15.12 2.63 5.91
N GLN A 222 15.88 3.37 5.09
CA GLN A 222 16.59 4.56 5.57
C GLN A 222 15.65 5.66 6.06
N ARG A 223 14.57 5.92 5.31
CA ARG A 223 13.59 6.96 5.68
C ARG A 223 12.81 6.59 6.94
N MET A 224 12.49 5.31 7.12
CA MET A 224 11.78 4.79 8.29
C MET A 224 12.56 4.99 9.60
N ARG A 225 13.89 4.98 9.58
CA ARG A 225 14.72 5.22 10.78
C ARG A 225 14.48 6.59 11.43
N LYS A 226 14.02 7.56 10.65
CA LYS A 226 13.71 8.91 11.12
C LYS A 226 12.27 9.02 11.67
N ARG A 227 11.46 7.97 11.51
CA ARG A 227 10.07 7.94 11.97
C ARG A 227 10.00 7.45 13.40
N SER A 228 9.15 8.11 14.18
CA SER A 228 8.88 7.79 15.58
C SER A 228 7.48 8.30 15.95
N GLY A 229 7.07 8.08 17.19
CA GLY A 229 5.76 8.50 17.71
C GLY A 229 4.78 7.34 17.86
N ALA A 230 3.79 7.50 18.76
CA ALA A 230 2.88 6.44 19.16
C ALA A 230 2.11 5.85 17.96
N GLY A 231 1.59 6.71 17.08
CA GLY A 231 0.79 6.28 15.93
C GLY A 231 1.59 5.46 14.92
N TRP A 232 2.81 5.92 14.61
CA TRP A 232 3.74 5.17 13.79
C TRP A 232 4.06 3.81 14.42
N MET A 233 4.38 3.79 15.71
CA MET A 233 4.72 2.55 16.41
C MET A 233 3.55 1.56 16.41
N MET A 234 2.32 2.03 16.65
CA MET A 234 1.12 1.20 16.59
C MET A 234 0.95 0.55 15.22
N ALA A 235 0.88 1.36 14.16
CA ALA A 235 0.55 0.85 12.83
C ALA A 235 1.72 0.10 12.15
N SER A 236 2.97 0.52 12.37
CA SER A 236 4.14 -0.15 11.76
C SER A 236 4.37 -1.57 12.29
N HIS A 237 3.81 -1.90 13.46
CA HIS A 237 3.88 -3.24 14.06
C HIS A 237 2.67 -4.11 13.72
N VAL A 238 1.67 -3.59 13.00
CA VAL A 238 0.52 -4.38 12.56
C VAL A 238 0.96 -5.39 11.50
N GLU A 239 0.95 -6.65 11.89
CA GLU A 239 1.10 -7.79 10.99
C GLU A 239 -0.24 -8.17 10.36
N SER A 240 -0.18 -8.85 9.22
CA SER A 240 -1.33 -9.57 8.68
C SER A 240 -1.20 -11.05 9.01
N GLY A 241 -2.25 -11.84 8.78
CA GLY A 241 -2.17 -13.29 9.01
C GLY A 241 -1.06 -14.00 8.22
N TRP A 242 -0.53 -13.39 7.15
CA TRP A 242 0.44 -14.03 6.24
C TRP A 242 1.71 -13.24 5.98
N GLN A 243 1.72 -11.92 6.22
CA GLN A 243 2.87 -11.05 6.00
C GLN A 243 3.30 -10.37 7.31
N PRO A 244 4.62 -10.28 7.57
CA PRO A 244 5.15 -9.58 8.73
C PRO A 244 4.81 -8.09 8.69
N SER A 245 4.92 -7.44 9.85
CA SER A 245 4.81 -6.00 9.95
C SER A 245 6.01 -5.30 9.30
N VAL A 246 5.82 -4.04 8.84
CA VAL A 246 6.90 -3.28 8.19
C VAL A 246 8.07 -3.02 9.16
N ALA A 247 7.78 -2.89 10.47
CA ALA A 247 8.80 -2.81 11.51
C ALA A 247 9.64 -4.10 11.62
N ALA A 248 9.01 -5.27 11.58
CA ALA A 248 9.71 -6.55 11.63
C ALA A 248 10.62 -6.77 10.40
N VAL A 249 10.15 -6.35 9.22
CA VAL A 249 10.94 -6.39 7.98
C VAL A 249 12.16 -5.48 8.08
N ALA A 250 11.98 -4.24 8.53
CA ALA A 250 13.07 -3.29 8.70
C ALA A 250 14.12 -3.82 9.69
N ALA A 251 13.68 -4.37 10.83
CA ALA A 251 14.59 -4.98 11.80
C ALA A 251 15.35 -6.20 11.21
N GLY A 252 14.66 -7.06 10.45
CA GLY A 252 15.28 -8.20 9.77
C GLY A 252 16.33 -7.76 8.75
N LEU A 253 16.05 -6.71 7.98
CA LEU A 253 16.99 -6.12 7.03
C LEU A 253 18.22 -5.57 7.75
N GLU A 254 18.04 -4.86 8.87
CA GLU A 254 19.16 -4.32 9.64
C GLU A 254 20.09 -5.44 10.12
N VAL A 255 19.54 -6.52 10.67
CA VAL A 255 20.30 -7.71 11.08
C VAL A 255 21.04 -8.32 9.89
N HIS A 256 20.37 -8.50 8.75
CA HIS A 256 21.00 -9.00 7.52
C HIS A 256 22.19 -8.13 7.09
N LEU A 257 22.02 -6.81 7.09
CA LEU A 257 23.06 -5.86 6.68
C LEU A 257 24.28 -5.83 7.60
N THR A 258 24.18 -6.24 8.87
CA THR A 258 25.34 -6.32 9.79
C THR A 258 26.44 -7.28 9.28
N HIS A 259 26.09 -8.25 8.44
CA HIS A 259 27.02 -9.22 7.87
C HIS A 259 27.71 -8.72 6.59
N ASN A 260 27.49 -7.45 6.22
CA ASN A 260 27.99 -6.83 4.99
C ASN A 260 27.72 -7.68 3.72
N PRO A 261 26.47 -8.08 3.47
CA PRO A 261 26.10 -8.96 2.37
C PRO A 261 26.35 -8.32 1.01
N ARG A 262 26.56 -9.14 -0.02
CA ARG A 262 26.54 -8.66 -1.41
C ARG A 262 25.12 -8.33 -1.86
N ILE A 263 24.97 -7.57 -2.93
CA ILE A 263 23.64 -7.22 -3.48
C ILE A 263 22.87 -8.50 -3.85
N GLY A 264 23.54 -9.47 -4.48
CA GLY A 264 22.94 -10.78 -4.78
C GLY A 264 22.46 -11.51 -3.52
N ASP A 265 23.30 -11.57 -2.47
CA ASP A 265 22.94 -12.18 -1.18
C ASP A 265 21.69 -11.51 -0.57
N THR A 266 21.54 -10.21 -0.74
CA THR A 266 20.38 -9.44 -0.25
C THR A 266 19.12 -9.72 -1.04
N LEU A 267 19.20 -9.84 -2.37
CA LEU A 267 18.05 -10.30 -3.16
C LEU A 267 17.64 -11.72 -2.78
N TRP A 268 18.61 -12.62 -2.59
CA TRP A 268 18.31 -13.96 -2.12
C TRP A 268 17.63 -13.94 -0.76
N TRP A 269 18.14 -13.14 0.19
CA TRP A 269 17.51 -12.97 1.50
C TRP A 269 16.06 -12.50 1.39
N LEU A 270 15.75 -11.54 0.50
CA LEU A 270 14.38 -11.09 0.24
C LEU A 270 13.51 -12.25 -0.27
N VAL A 271 14.01 -12.99 -1.26
CA VAL A 271 13.28 -14.12 -1.86
C VAL A 271 13.03 -15.22 -0.84
N SER A 272 14.06 -15.66 -0.12
CA SER A 272 13.97 -16.75 0.84
C SER A 272 13.14 -16.41 2.07
N SER A 273 13.09 -15.14 2.46
CA SER A 273 12.43 -14.70 3.70
C SER A 273 11.00 -14.21 3.48
N PHE A 274 10.71 -13.56 2.35
CA PHE A 274 9.42 -12.89 2.14
C PHE A 274 8.66 -13.31 0.89
N ILE A 275 9.30 -13.99 -0.07
CA ILE A 275 8.60 -14.48 -1.27
C ILE A 275 8.21 -15.94 -1.10
N LEU A 276 9.19 -16.84 -0.93
CA LEU A 276 8.94 -18.28 -0.86
C LEU A 276 7.95 -18.67 0.27
N PRO A 277 8.23 -18.36 1.56
CA PRO A 277 7.38 -18.80 2.65
C PRO A 277 6.03 -18.08 2.72
N VAL A 278 5.96 -16.83 2.24
CA VAL A 278 4.69 -16.07 2.22
C VAL A 278 3.78 -16.61 1.12
N HIS A 279 4.30 -16.77 -0.10
CA HIS A 279 3.54 -17.35 -1.21
C HIS A 279 3.00 -18.73 -0.86
N GLU A 280 3.85 -19.59 -0.29
CA GLU A 280 3.45 -20.95 0.09
C GLU A 280 2.31 -20.93 1.11
N ARG A 281 2.42 -20.14 2.19
CA ARG A 281 1.36 -20.00 3.21
C ARG A 281 0.06 -19.45 2.62
N ILE A 282 0.13 -18.40 1.80
CA ILE A 282 -1.05 -17.81 1.15
C ILE A 282 -1.71 -18.84 0.24
N ALA A 283 -0.95 -19.53 -0.61
CA ALA A 283 -1.51 -20.53 -1.52
C ALA A 283 -2.15 -21.71 -0.76
N TYR A 284 -1.55 -22.15 0.36
CA TYR A 284 -2.18 -23.16 1.23
C TYR A 284 -3.48 -22.64 1.90
N SER A 285 -3.59 -21.35 2.20
CA SER A 285 -4.81 -20.78 2.79
C SER A 285 -6.02 -20.78 1.84
N LYS A 286 -5.81 -21.00 0.53
CA LYS A 286 -6.84 -20.93 -0.50
C LYS A 286 -7.36 -22.29 -0.96
N PHE A 287 -6.91 -23.39 -0.36
CA PHE A 287 -7.44 -24.72 -0.72
C PHE A 287 -8.98 -24.75 -0.59
N PRO A 288 -9.69 -25.34 -1.57
CA PRO A 288 -9.18 -26.20 -2.65
C PRO A 288 -8.72 -25.48 -3.94
N GLU A 289 -8.71 -24.15 -4.01
CA GLU A 289 -8.28 -23.41 -5.19
C GLU A 289 -6.76 -23.51 -5.39
N LEU A 290 -6.32 -23.94 -6.58
CA LEU A 290 -4.89 -24.06 -6.90
C LEU A 290 -4.34 -22.69 -7.32
N THR A 291 -3.81 -21.93 -6.35
CA THR A 291 -3.26 -20.58 -6.58
C THR A 291 -1.73 -20.53 -6.57
N PHE A 292 -1.04 -21.68 -6.63
CA PHE A 292 0.43 -21.73 -6.58
C PHE A 292 1.02 -21.20 -7.90
N ARG A 293 1.84 -20.14 -7.84
CA ARG A 293 2.77 -19.77 -8.93
C ARG A 293 4.06 -20.59 -8.90
N PHE A 294 4.47 -20.99 -7.71
CA PHE A 294 5.55 -21.95 -7.52
C PHE A 294 5.32 -22.81 -6.29
N ARG A 295 5.86 -24.02 -6.28
CA ARG A 295 5.77 -24.95 -5.14
C ARG A 295 6.95 -25.91 -5.12
N TRP A 296 7.40 -26.26 -3.91
CA TRP A 296 8.34 -27.35 -3.71
C TRP A 296 7.65 -28.72 -3.95
N GLU A 297 8.15 -29.46 -4.94
CA GLU A 297 7.72 -30.82 -5.28
C GLU A 297 8.96 -31.70 -5.42
N GLU A 298 9.06 -32.73 -4.59
CA GLU A 298 10.17 -33.71 -4.65
C GLU A 298 11.57 -33.05 -4.58
N GLY A 299 11.72 -31.98 -3.79
CA GLY A 299 12.97 -31.24 -3.64
C GLY A 299 13.28 -30.25 -4.77
N LEU A 300 12.35 -30.05 -5.71
CA LEU A 300 12.45 -29.08 -6.79
C LEU A 300 11.38 -28.01 -6.66
N LEU A 301 11.75 -26.74 -6.83
CA LEU A 301 10.81 -25.63 -6.94
C LEU A 301 10.26 -25.57 -8.36
N ARG A 302 9.00 -25.95 -8.54
CA ARG A 302 8.33 -25.91 -9.83
C ARG A 302 7.52 -24.64 -9.98
N PHE A 303 7.68 -23.95 -11.11
CA PHE A 303 6.91 -22.77 -11.48
C PHE A 303 5.74 -23.16 -12.38
N GLN A 304 4.59 -22.55 -12.15
CA GLN A 304 3.32 -22.80 -12.84
C GLN A 304 2.85 -21.54 -13.55
N ASP A 305 2.43 -21.68 -14.80
CA ASP A 305 1.87 -20.60 -15.58
C ASP A 305 0.34 -20.56 -15.37
N LEU A 306 -0.14 -19.71 -14.46
CA LEU A 306 -1.56 -19.38 -14.36
C LEU A 306 -1.78 -17.86 -14.57
N GLY A 307 -0.99 -17.28 -15.47
CA GLY A 307 -0.89 -15.83 -15.69
C GLY A 307 0.10 -15.19 -14.72
N VAL A 308 1.26 -14.79 -15.23
CA VAL A 308 2.27 -14.05 -14.45
C VAL A 308 1.91 -12.57 -14.50
N GLY A 309 0.98 -12.16 -13.64
CA GLY A 309 0.61 -10.76 -13.45
C GLY A 309 1.05 -10.29 -12.07
N ARG A 310 1.41 -9.01 -11.96
CA ARG A 310 1.57 -8.33 -10.67
C ARG A 310 0.31 -8.50 -9.83
N PHE A 311 0.47 -8.59 -8.52
CA PHE A 311 -0.68 -8.45 -7.64
C PHE A 311 -1.00 -6.96 -7.49
N PRO A 312 -2.24 -6.53 -7.77
CA PRO A 312 -2.64 -5.18 -7.44
C PRO A 312 -2.57 -5.03 -5.92
N LEU A 313 -1.95 -3.95 -5.45
CA LEU A 313 -1.95 -3.62 -4.04
C LEU A 313 -3.37 -3.25 -3.59
N ALA A 314 -3.63 -3.37 -2.29
CA ALA A 314 -4.86 -2.84 -1.73
C ALA A 314 -4.88 -1.32 -1.94
N ALA A 315 -5.88 -0.81 -2.66
CA ALA A 315 -6.05 0.63 -2.84
C ALA A 315 -6.25 1.29 -1.47
N ILE A 316 -5.64 2.46 -1.24
CA ILE A 316 -5.84 3.28 -0.03
C ILE A 316 -7.23 3.93 0.05
N ARG A 317 -8.15 3.50 -0.83
CA ARG A 317 -9.55 3.91 -0.89
C ARG A 317 -9.73 5.43 -0.99
N ASN A 318 -8.82 6.11 -1.70
CA ASN A 318 -8.89 7.56 -1.91
C ASN A 318 -10.22 7.97 -2.58
N ALA A 319 -10.55 7.40 -3.74
CA ALA A 319 -11.73 7.84 -4.49
C ALA A 319 -13.05 7.63 -3.72
N PRO A 320 -13.29 6.47 -3.06
CA PRO A 320 -14.46 6.32 -2.18
C PRO A 320 -14.49 7.32 -1.03
N LEU A 321 -13.34 7.62 -0.41
CA LEU A 321 -13.25 8.58 0.69
C LEU A 321 -13.51 10.01 0.23
N ALA A 322 -12.96 10.40 -0.92
CA ALA A 322 -13.17 11.70 -1.54
C ALA A 322 -14.66 11.90 -1.89
N LEU A 323 -15.28 10.91 -2.55
CA LEU A 323 -16.70 10.95 -2.90
C LEU A 323 -17.58 11.02 -1.65
N LEU A 324 -17.37 10.14 -0.67
CA LEU A 324 -18.16 10.12 0.56
C LEU A 324 -18.09 11.45 1.32
N THR A 325 -16.89 12.03 1.47
CA THR A 325 -16.71 13.30 2.19
C THR A 325 -17.27 14.51 1.43
N HIS A 326 -17.27 14.46 0.09
CA HIS A 326 -17.97 15.42 -0.75
C HIS A 326 -19.49 15.32 -0.59
N ASP A 327 -20.03 14.10 -0.66
CA ASP A 327 -21.47 13.86 -0.60
C ASP A 327 -22.05 14.18 0.79
N LEU A 328 -21.25 14.04 1.85
CA LEU A 328 -21.56 14.51 3.20
C LEU A 328 -21.45 16.04 3.35
N GLY A 329 -20.95 16.75 2.34
CA GLY A 329 -20.87 18.21 2.31
C GLY A 329 -19.69 18.78 3.11
N PHE A 330 -18.65 18.00 3.40
CA PHE A 330 -17.47 18.48 4.12
C PHE A 330 -16.54 19.33 3.25
N TRP A 331 -16.55 19.13 1.95
CA TRP A 331 -15.82 19.96 1.00
C TRP A 331 -16.61 20.08 -0.30
N SER A 332 -16.32 21.14 -1.06
CA SER A 332 -16.91 21.41 -2.37
C SER A 332 -15.84 21.91 -3.33
N ARG A 333 -16.18 22.07 -4.61
CA ARG A 333 -15.32 22.76 -5.56
C ARG A 333 -15.65 24.24 -5.58
N ASP A 334 -14.62 25.08 -5.63
CA ASP A 334 -14.75 26.52 -5.83
C ASP A 334 -14.86 26.88 -7.32
N ASP A 335 -14.89 28.18 -7.63
CA ASP A 335 -14.99 28.69 -9.00
C ASP A 335 -13.79 28.31 -9.90
N THR A 336 -12.68 27.85 -9.30
CA THR A 336 -11.48 27.39 -10.00
C THR A 336 -11.42 25.87 -10.16
N ASP A 337 -12.50 25.17 -9.81
CA ASP A 337 -12.58 23.70 -9.71
C ASP A 337 -11.68 23.11 -8.61
N SER A 338 -11.14 23.93 -7.69
CA SER A 338 -10.30 23.47 -6.59
C SER A 338 -11.15 23.01 -5.40
N ALA A 339 -10.75 21.91 -4.75
CA ALA A 339 -11.41 21.45 -3.53
C ALA A 339 -11.16 22.40 -2.36
N VAL A 340 -12.23 22.82 -1.69
CA VAL A 340 -12.19 23.68 -0.51
C VAL A 340 -13.10 23.10 0.58
N LEU A 341 -12.66 23.15 1.84
CA LEU A 341 -13.50 22.72 2.96
C LEU A 341 -14.69 23.67 3.12
N THR A 342 -15.87 23.10 3.35
CA THR A 342 -17.07 23.88 3.73
C THR A 342 -17.01 24.28 5.21
N GLU A 343 -17.97 25.07 5.67
CA GLU A 343 -18.14 25.34 7.11
C GLU A 343 -18.31 24.03 7.91
N SER A 344 -19.09 23.08 7.40
CA SER A 344 -19.29 21.78 8.04
C SER A 344 -18.00 20.96 8.11
N GLY A 345 -17.18 20.94 7.05
CA GLY A 345 -15.89 20.26 7.08
C GLY A 345 -14.91 20.86 8.07
N ASN A 346 -14.86 22.20 8.15
CA ASN A 346 -14.05 22.89 9.16
C ASN A 346 -14.53 22.61 10.58
N ALA A 347 -15.85 22.60 10.82
CA ALA A 347 -16.42 22.25 12.11
C ALA A 347 -16.08 20.81 12.52
N PHE A 348 -16.24 19.84 11.61
CA PHE A 348 -15.90 18.43 11.88
C PHE A 348 -14.42 18.24 12.24
N LEU A 349 -13.53 18.94 11.55
CA LEU A 349 -12.09 18.92 11.82
C LEU A 349 -11.80 19.49 13.21
N ALA A 350 -12.37 20.64 13.55
CA ALA A 350 -12.22 21.27 14.86
C ALA A 350 -12.75 20.37 15.99
N GLU A 351 -13.97 19.85 15.87
CA GLU A 351 -14.58 18.96 16.88
C GLU A 351 -13.78 17.67 17.13
N THR A 352 -12.99 17.23 16.15
CA THR A 352 -12.26 15.95 16.24
C THR A 352 -10.87 16.11 16.85
N PHE A 353 -10.24 17.28 16.70
CA PHE A 353 -8.85 17.51 17.12
C PHE A 353 -8.63 18.68 18.10
N GLN A 354 -9.65 19.48 18.40
CA GLN A 354 -9.66 20.52 19.44
C GLN A 354 -10.46 20.03 20.65
#